data_AF-A0A662IMG2-F1
#
_entry.id   AF-A0A662IMG2-F1
#
_cell.length_a   1.000
_cell.length_b   1.000
_cell.length_c   1.000
_cell.angle_alpha   90.00
_cell.angle_beta   90.00
_cell.angle_gamma   90.00
#
_symmetry.space_group_name_H-M   'P 1'
#
loop_
_entity.id
_entity.type
_entity.pdbx_description
1 polymer ?
#
loop_
_entity_poly.entity_id
_entity_poly.type
_entity_poly.pdbx_seq_one_letter_code
_entity_poly.pdbx_strand_id
1 'polypeptide(L)'
;MIKVLGVDPGTFSFDICGLEDGKVFYERVIPTPEVAKGPEALIKGLEDAGKVDLITGPSGYGVKVTYLRDVDDPEAFALNDLLLVRREDVESALKRGDIGIMVYHAMVKATVEMKRRNMPVCFIPAVIHLPTVPWYRKINKIDMGTADK
;
A
#
# COMPACT_ATOMS: atom_id res chain seq x y z
N MET A 1 4.24 24.52 -4.21
CA MET A 1 3.56 23.54 -5.05
C MET A 1 3.62 22.22 -4.31
N ILE A 2 2.49 21.56 -4.15
CA ILE A 2 2.38 20.31 -3.39
C ILE A 2 2.48 19.15 -4.39
N LYS A 3 3.44 18.25 -4.16
CA LYS A 3 3.61 17.01 -4.93
C LYS A 3 3.24 15.81 -4.07
N VAL A 4 2.34 14.97 -4.55
CA VAL A 4 1.92 13.76 -3.85
C VAL A 4 1.94 12.56 -4.77
N LEU A 5 2.12 11.37 -4.19
CA LEU A 5 1.97 10.09 -4.89
C LEU A 5 0.86 9.26 -4.25
N GLY A 6 0.13 8.49 -5.05
CA GLY A 6 -0.75 7.41 -4.64
C GLY A 6 -0.23 6.07 -5.18
N VAL A 7 -0.34 5.01 -4.37
CA VAL A 7 -0.03 3.63 -4.79
C VAL A 7 -1.30 2.78 -4.74
N ASP A 8 -1.72 2.29 -5.90
CA ASP A 8 -2.85 1.37 -6.05
C ASP A 8 -2.36 -0.07 -6.33
N PRO A 9 -2.48 -0.99 -5.37
CA PRO A 9 -2.14 -2.39 -5.57
C PRO A 9 -3.29 -3.14 -6.24
N GLY A 10 -3.13 -3.48 -7.52
CA GLY A 10 -4.05 -4.32 -8.28
C GLY A 10 -3.63 -5.78 -8.37
N THR A 11 -4.48 -6.61 -8.99
CA THR A 11 -4.16 -8.02 -9.26
C THR A 11 -3.12 -8.18 -10.38
N PHE A 12 -3.12 -7.26 -11.35
CA PHE A 12 -2.23 -7.32 -12.52
C PHE A 12 -1.03 -6.40 -12.38
N SER A 13 -1.21 -5.21 -11.79
CA SER A 13 -0.16 -4.21 -11.60
C SER A 13 -0.30 -3.48 -10.27
N PHE A 14 0.80 -2.87 -9.85
CA PHE A 14 0.85 -1.80 -8.87
C PHE A 14 1.05 -0.51 -9.62
N ASP A 15 0.12 0.42 -9.46
CA ASP A 15 0.13 1.68 -10.18
C ASP A 15 0.51 2.81 -9.23
N ILE A 16 1.48 3.62 -9.64
CA ILE A 16 1.92 4.82 -8.95
C ILE A 16 1.41 6.00 -9.76
N CYS A 17 0.60 6.85 -9.14
CA CYS A 17 0.12 8.09 -9.73
C CYS A 17 0.65 9.28 -8.94
N GLY A 18 1.22 10.28 -9.62
CA GLY A 18 1.75 11.48 -9.01
C GLY A 18 0.98 12.73 -9.44
N LEU A 19 0.58 13.54 -8.46
CA LEU A 19 -0.10 14.82 -8.67
C LEU A 19 0.77 15.99 -8.21
N GLU A 20 0.84 17.04 -9.03
CA GLU A 20 1.38 18.35 -8.70
C GLU A 20 0.24 19.36 -8.79
N ASP A 21 -0.15 19.93 -7.65
CA ASP A 21 -1.28 20.88 -7.53
C ASP A 21 -2.56 20.39 -8.26
N GLY A 22 -2.87 19.09 -8.09
CA GLY A 22 -4.05 18.43 -8.65
C GLY A 22 -3.94 17.98 -10.12
N LYS A 23 -2.78 18.16 -10.76
CA LYS A 23 -2.52 17.70 -12.13
C LYS A 23 -1.57 16.52 -12.13
N VAL A 24 -1.85 15.51 -12.94
CA VAL A 24 -0.96 14.35 -13.12
C VAL A 24 0.37 14.82 -13.71
N PHE A 25 1.48 14.45 -13.06
CA PHE A 25 2.85 14.74 -13.53
C PHE A 25 3.72 13.48 -13.64
N TYR A 26 3.30 12.38 -13.01
CA TYR A 26 4.04 11.14 -12.97
C TYR A 26 3.08 9.95 -12.96
N GLU A 27 3.40 8.93 -13.73
CA GLU A 27 2.68 7.65 -13.72
C GLU A 27 3.69 6.52 -13.89
N ARG A 28 3.48 5.43 -13.15
CA ARG A 28 4.25 4.21 -13.32
C ARG A 28 3.43 2.98 -13.00
N VAL A 29 3.37 2.07 -13.96
CA VAL A 29 2.72 0.77 -13.85
C VAL A 29 3.79 -0.30 -13.63
N ILE A 30 3.67 -1.08 -12.56
CA ILE A 30 4.63 -2.13 -12.20
C ILE A 30 3.89 -3.47 -12.20
N PRO A 31 4.27 -4.46 -13.00
CA PRO A 31 3.62 -5.77 -12.97
C PRO A 31 3.62 -6.39 -11.58
N THR A 32 2.48 -6.92 -11.14
CA THR A 32 2.35 -7.59 -9.83
C THR A 32 3.36 -8.73 -9.64
N PRO A 33 3.65 -9.57 -10.64
CA PRO A 33 4.70 -10.59 -10.52
C PRO A 33 6.11 -10.02 -10.31
N GLU A 34 6.37 -8.76 -10.68
CA GLU A 34 7.64 -8.09 -10.41
C GLU A 34 7.71 -7.64 -8.94
N VAL A 35 6.64 -7.01 -8.44
CA VAL A 35 6.52 -6.64 -7.02
C VAL A 35 6.57 -7.88 -6.13
N ALA A 36 5.96 -8.99 -6.54
CA ALA A 36 5.96 -10.24 -5.80
C ALA A 36 7.38 -10.82 -5.56
N LYS A 37 8.37 -10.46 -6.38
CA LYS A 37 9.77 -10.88 -6.19
C LYS A 37 10.45 -10.12 -5.06
N GLY A 38 9.98 -8.90 -4.77
CA GLY A 38 10.56 -8.02 -3.77
C GLY A 38 10.11 -6.56 -3.94
N PRO A 39 10.36 -5.72 -2.92
CA PRO A 39 9.88 -4.34 -2.91
C PRO A 39 10.64 -3.42 -3.86
N GLU A 40 11.76 -3.85 -4.44
CA GLU A 40 12.74 -3.00 -5.12
C GLU A 40 12.13 -2.23 -6.30
N ALA A 41 11.27 -2.90 -7.09
CA ALA A 41 10.61 -2.28 -8.23
C ALA A 41 9.68 -1.14 -7.80
N LEU A 42 8.91 -1.36 -6.72
CA LEU A 42 8.00 -0.36 -6.14
C LEU A 42 8.78 0.81 -5.53
N ILE A 43 9.82 0.53 -4.75
CA ILE A 43 10.66 1.56 -4.12
C ILE A 43 11.32 2.42 -5.18
N LYS A 44 11.93 1.79 -6.21
CA LYS A 44 12.50 2.52 -7.35
C LYS A 44 11.44 3.37 -8.06
N GLY A 45 10.23 2.84 -8.21
CA GLY A 45 9.10 3.58 -8.78
C GLY A 45 8.76 4.85 -8.02
N LEU A 46 8.74 4.79 -6.70
CA LEU A 46 8.49 5.95 -5.85
C LEU A 46 9.66 6.94 -5.89
N GLU A 47 10.90 6.47 -5.95
CA GLU A 47 12.10 7.33 -6.03
C GLU A 47 12.26 8.04 -7.38
N ASP A 48 11.91 7.36 -8.47
CA ASP A 48 11.99 7.91 -9.84
C ASP A 48 11.02 9.10 -10.05
N ALA A 49 10.00 9.25 -9.21
CA ALA A 49 9.11 10.43 -9.19
C ALA A 49 9.78 11.68 -8.59
N GLY A 50 10.94 11.53 -7.95
CA GLY A 50 11.67 12.60 -7.29
C GLY A 50 11.13 12.96 -5.91
N LYS A 51 11.48 14.16 -5.43
CA LYS A 51 11.05 14.64 -4.11
C LYS A 51 9.56 14.98 -4.12
N VAL A 52 8.82 14.38 -3.20
CA VAL A 52 7.38 14.62 -2.99
C VAL A 52 7.10 14.94 -1.51
N ASP A 53 5.97 15.57 -1.25
CA ASP A 53 5.53 15.99 0.09
C ASP A 53 4.80 14.88 0.86
N LEU A 54 4.12 13.98 0.13
CA LEU A 54 3.38 12.86 0.73
C LEU A 54 3.22 11.69 -0.26
N ILE A 55 3.18 10.48 0.27
CA ILE A 55 2.90 9.24 -0.47
C ILE A 55 1.76 8.52 0.25
N THR A 56 0.64 8.30 -0.41
CA THR A 56 -0.38 7.39 0.08
C THR A 56 0.03 5.96 -0.29
N GLY A 57 0.59 5.23 0.68
CA GLY A 57 1.09 3.87 0.49
C GLY A 57 -0.05 2.85 0.30
N PRO A 58 0.25 1.62 -0.17
CA PRO A 58 -0.76 0.59 -0.34
C PRO A 58 -1.35 0.19 1.03
N SER A 59 -2.67 0.31 1.21
CA SER A 59 -3.31 0.31 2.55
C SER A 59 -4.02 -0.99 2.90
N GLY A 60 -4.03 -1.97 1.99
CA GLY A 60 -4.70 -3.26 2.19
C GLY A 60 -6.18 -3.08 2.57
N TYR A 61 -6.57 -3.62 3.72
CA TYR A 61 -7.92 -3.50 4.30
C TYR A 61 -8.24 -2.13 4.91
N GLY A 62 -7.28 -1.20 4.82
CA GLY A 62 -7.40 0.18 5.28
C GLY A 62 -7.33 0.33 6.79
N VAL A 63 -6.80 1.48 7.20
CA VAL A 63 -6.59 1.84 8.62
C VAL A 63 -7.06 3.26 8.87
N LYS A 64 -7.15 3.70 10.12
CA LYS A 64 -7.23 5.15 10.40
C LYS A 64 -6.05 5.85 9.72
N VAL A 65 -6.20 7.13 9.36
CA VAL A 65 -5.08 7.90 8.78
C VAL A 65 -3.85 7.76 9.68
N THR A 66 -2.82 7.11 9.17
CA THR A 66 -1.64 6.71 9.94
C THR A 66 -0.40 7.06 9.15
N TYR A 67 0.48 7.87 9.73
CA TYR A 67 1.75 8.20 9.11
C TYR A 67 2.80 7.15 9.47
N LEU A 68 3.52 6.66 8.47
CA LEU A 68 4.53 5.61 8.66
C LEU A 68 5.63 6.05 9.62
N ARG A 69 5.96 7.34 9.65
CA ARG A 69 6.95 7.91 10.59
C ARG A 69 6.58 7.69 12.07
N ASP A 70 5.29 7.55 12.39
CA ASP A 70 4.77 7.37 13.74
C ASP A 70 4.55 5.88 14.11
N VAL A 71 4.84 4.96 13.18
CA VAL A 71 4.75 3.50 13.40
C VAL A 71 6.07 2.98 13.96
N ASP A 72 6.05 2.39 15.16
CA ASP A 72 7.24 1.84 15.80
C ASP A 72 7.74 0.54 15.14
N ASP A 73 6.83 -0.40 14.91
CA ASP A 73 7.11 -1.67 14.23
C ASP A 73 6.38 -1.72 12.87
N PRO A 74 7.05 -1.32 11.77
CA PRO A 74 6.44 -1.31 10.45
C PRO A 74 6.10 -2.71 9.91
N GLU A 75 6.80 -3.75 10.36
CA GLU A 75 6.52 -5.12 9.90
C GLU A 75 5.25 -5.66 10.56
N ALA A 76 5.15 -5.53 11.88
CA ALA A 76 3.94 -5.92 12.61
C ALA A 76 2.71 -5.11 12.16
N PHE A 77 2.87 -3.81 11.94
CA PHE A 77 1.81 -2.96 11.42
C PHE A 77 1.32 -3.42 10.04
N ALA A 78 2.24 -3.70 9.11
CA ALA A 78 1.85 -4.16 7.78
C ALA A 78 1.14 -5.52 7.80
N LEU A 79 1.62 -6.47 8.61
CA LEU A 79 1.02 -7.80 8.74
C LEU A 79 -0.35 -7.75 9.41
N ASN A 80 -0.45 -7.07 10.55
CA ASN A 80 -1.60 -7.18 11.44
C ASN A 80 -2.67 -6.13 11.18
N ASP A 81 -2.30 -4.91 10.75
CA ASP A 81 -3.25 -3.81 10.59
C ASP A 81 -3.63 -3.58 9.12
N LEU A 82 -2.66 -3.67 8.20
CA LEU A 82 -2.94 -3.45 6.77
C LEU A 82 -3.46 -4.71 6.08
N LEU A 83 -2.85 -5.87 6.33
CA LEU A 83 -3.07 -7.09 5.54
C LEU A 83 -3.85 -8.18 6.27
N LEU A 84 -4.02 -8.07 7.59
CA LEU A 84 -4.71 -9.06 8.42
C LEU A 84 -4.18 -10.50 8.21
N VAL A 85 -2.87 -10.65 8.04
CA VAL A 85 -2.21 -11.93 7.71
C VAL A 85 -1.19 -12.32 8.78
N ARG A 86 -1.16 -13.60 9.14
CA ARG A 86 -0.18 -14.14 10.09
C ARG A 86 1.14 -14.37 9.38
N ARG A 87 2.25 -14.14 10.08
CA ARG A 87 3.61 -14.40 9.57
C ARG A 87 3.78 -15.84 9.07
N GLU A 88 3.24 -16.81 9.80
CA GLU A 88 3.29 -18.24 9.45
C GLU A 88 2.59 -18.56 8.12
N ASP A 89 1.49 -17.87 7.81
CA ASP A 89 0.76 -18.04 6.55
C ASP A 89 1.59 -17.50 5.38
N VAL A 90 2.29 -16.37 5.60
CA VAL A 90 3.22 -15.80 4.62
C VAL A 90 4.36 -16.77 4.34
N GLU A 91 5.06 -17.23 5.38
CA GLU A 91 6.18 -18.16 5.24
C GLU A 91 5.79 -19.47 4.55
N SER A 92 4.64 -20.02 4.92
CA SER A 92 4.13 -21.27 4.35
C SER A 92 3.77 -21.13 2.88
N ALA A 93 3.21 -19.99 2.49
CA ALA A 93 2.79 -19.74 1.12
C ALA A 93 3.95 -19.35 0.19
N LEU A 94 4.97 -18.68 0.71
CA LEU A 94 6.22 -18.45 -0.04
C LEU A 94 6.84 -19.77 -0.48
N LYS A 95 6.80 -20.81 0.37
CA LYS A 95 7.27 -22.17 0.02
C LYS A 95 6.43 -22.83 -1.08
N ARG A 96 5.15 -22.46 -1.20
CA ARG A 96 4.23 -22.99 -2.23
C ARG A 96 4.24 -22.19 -3.53
N GLY A 97 4.90 -21.03 -3.56
CA GLY A 97 4.90 -20.13 -4.71
C GLY A 97 3.55 -19.47 -4.98
N ASP A 98 2.75 -19.22 -3.94
CA ASP A 98 1.47 -18.52 -4.07
C ASP A 98 1.68 -17.03 -4.36
N ILE A 99 1.35 -16.61 -5.59
CA ILE A 99 1.56 -15.24 -6.06
C ILE A 99 0.82 -14.22 -5.17
N GLY A 100 -0.40 -14.53 -4.71
CA GLY A 100 -1.19 -13.60 -3.89
C GLY A 100 -0.50 -13.29 -2.57
N ILE A 101 0.04 -14.31 -1.90
CA ILE A 101 0.74 -14.13 -0.63
C ILE A 101 2.15 -13.55 -0.84
N MET A 102 2.80 -13.81 -1.98
CA MET A 102 4.05 -13.14 -2.34
C MET A 102 3.86 -11.61 -2.46
N VAL A 103 2.72 -11.15 -2.97
CA VAL A 103 2.39 -9.71 -3.02
C VAL A 103 2.23 -9.13 -1.61
N TYR A 104 1.56 -9.84 -0.71
CA TYR A 104 1.44 -9.41 0.69
C TYR A 104 2.80 -9.31 1.37
N HIS A 105 3.66 -10.31 1.16
CA HIS A 105 5.04 -10.27 1.63
C HIS A 105 5.80 -9.07 1.07
N ALA A 106 5.67 -8.79 -0.23
CA ALA A 106 6.30 -7.63 -0.86
C ALA A 106 5.79 -6.30 -0.30
N MET A 107 4.49 -6.17 -0.02
CA MET A 107 3.91 -4.99 0.62
C MET A 107 4.45 -4.77 2.04
N VAL A 108 4.62 -5.85 2.81
CA VAL A 108 5.26 -5.79 4.14
C VAL A 108 6.70 -5.29 4.01
N LYS A 109 7.49 -5.87 3.11
CA LYS A 109 8.89 -5.44 2.89
C LYS A 109 8.98 -4.02 2.35
N ALA A 110 8.07 -3.61 1.48
CA ALA A 110 7.99 -2.24 1.00
C ALA A 110 7.69 -1.26 2.15
N THR A 111 6.77 -1.60 3.05
CA THR A 111 6.45 -0.77 4.22
C THR A 111 7.66 -0.58 5.13
N VAL A 112 8.38 -1.66 5.42
CA VAL A 112 9.64 -1.61 6.20
C VAL A 112 10.69 -0.74 5.49
N GLU A 113 10.85 -0.92 4.19
CA GLU A 113 11.86 -0.20 3.41
C GLU A 113 11.54 1.30 3.28
N MET A 114 10.26 1.66 3.09
CA MET A 114 9.80 3.04 3.09
C MET A 114 10.07 3.72 4.44
N LYS A 115 9.87 3.00 5.56
CA LYS A 115 10.20 3.49 6.91
C LYS A 115 11.71 3.70 7.06
N ARG A 116 12.52 2.72 6.64
CA ARG A 116 13.99 2.78 6.70
C ARG A 116 14.56 3.96 5.93
N ARG A 117 13.96 4.29 4.78
CA ARG A 117 14.32 5.44 3.94
C ARG A 117 13.70 6.77 4.39
N ASN A 118 12.91 6.76 5.45
CA ASN A 118 12.20 7.92 5.98
C ASN A 118 11.32 8.62 4.91
N MET A 119 10.66 7.82 4.06
CA MET A 119 9.77 8.33 3.02
C MET A 119 8.49 8.93 3.66
N PRO A 120 7.90 10.00 3.10
CA PRO A 120 6.76 10.68 3.69
C PRO A 120 5.45 9.91 3.41
N VAL A 121 5.32 8.71 3.98
CA VAL A 121 4.20 7.80 3.70
C VAL A 121 3.08 7.94 4.72
N CYS A 122 1.84 7.93 4.24
CA CYS A 122 0.65 7.69 5.07
C CYS A 122 -0.20 6.55 4.50
N PHE A 123 -0.99 5.93 5.37
CA PHE A 123 -2.00 4.93 5.03
C PHE A 123 -3.38 5.48 5.35
N ILE A 124 -4.37 5.11 4.56
CA ILE A 124 -5.71 5.70 4.60
C ILE A 124 -6.79 4.64 4.87
N PRO A 125 -8.00 5.07 5.27
CA PRO A 125 -9.12 4.16 5.47
C PRO A 125 -9.60 3.49 4.18
N ALA A 126 -10.09 2.26 4.31
CA ALA A 126 -10.86 1.60 3.29
C ALA A 126 -12.28 2.16 3.18
N VAL A 127 -12.95 1.89 2.06
CA VAL A 127 -14.30 2.39 1.75
C VAL A 127 -15.29 2.01 2.86
N ILE A 128 -15.14 0.81 3.44
CA ILE A 128 -16.01 0.33 4.52
C ILE A 128 -15.94 1.21 5.78
N HIS A 129 -14.81 1.88 6.01
CA HIS A 129 -14.59 2.77 7.16
C HIS A 129 -15.12 4.18 6.93
N LEU A 130 -15.46 4.57 5.70
CA LEU A 130 -15.87 5.94 5.39
C LEU A 130 -17.28 6.26 5.93
N PRO A 131 -17.47 7.36 6.68
CA PRO A 131 -18.77 7.73 7.23
C PRO A 131 -19.78 8.17 6.15
N THR A 132 -19.29 8.57 4.99
CA THR A 132 -20.09 8.95 3.82
C THR A 132 -20.72 7.75 3.11
N VAL A 133 -20.22 6.53 3.36
CA VAL A 133 -20.84 5.30 2.86
C VAL A 133 -21.96 4.89 3.83
N PRO A 134 -23.23 4.82 3.37
CA PRO A 134 -24.34 4.46 4.24
C PRO A 134 -24.18 3.07 4.87
N TRP A 135 -24.56 2.92 6.14
CA TRP A 135 -24.36 1.69 6.92
C TRP A 135 -24.94 0.44 6.24
N TYR A 136 -26.10 0.56 5.59
CA TYR A 136 -26.75 -0.57 4.90
C TYR A 136 -25.96 -1.09 3.69
N ARG A 137 -25.04 -0.29 3.11
CA ARG A 137 -24.15 -0.73 2.02
C ARG A 137 -22.94 -1.55 2.52
N LYS A 138 -22.71 -1.57 3.84
CA LYS A 138 -21.59 -2.23 4.52
C LYS A 138 -21.97 -3.58 5.12
N ILE A 139 -23.27 -3.86 5.29
CA ILE A 139 -23.77 -5.12 5.84
C ILE A 139 -23.22 -6.30 5.00
N ASN A 140 -22.76 -7.36 5.68
CA ASN A 140 -22.20 -8.58 5.09
C ASN A 140 -20.96 -8.36 4.21
N LYS A 141 -20.20 -7.29 4.43
CA LYS A 141 -18.92 -7.04 3.76
C LYS A 141 -17.80 -6.97 4.79
N ILE A 142 -16.71 -7.68 4.51
CA ILE A 142 -15.47 -7.61 5.30
C ILE A 142 -14.58 -6.50 4.75
N ASP A 143 -14.57 -6.36 3.42
CA ASP A 143 -13.81 -5.35 2.71
C ASP A 143 -14.65 -4.73 1.58
N MET A 144 -14.35 -3.48 1.26
CA MET A 144 -14.91 -2.74 0.14
C MET A 144 -13.81 -2.10 -0.73
N GLY A 145 -12.57 -2.57 -0.57
CA GLY A 145 -11.38 -2.00 -1.17
C GLY A 145 -10.89 -0.77 -0.40
N THR A 146 -9.65 -0.37 -0.69
CA THR A 146 -9.20 0.97 -0.27
C THR A 146 -9.92 2.03 -1.11
N ALA A 147 -10.22 3.20 -0.54
CA ALA A 147 -10.69 4.31 -1.37
C ALA A 147 -9.65 4.60 -2.46
N ASP A 148 -10.10 4.89 -3.69
CA ASP A 148 -9.22 5.29 -4.81
C ASP A 148 -8.22 6.34 -4.32
N LYS A 149 -6.94 6.12 -4.62
CA LYS A 149 -5.80 6.92 -4.14
C LYS A 149 -5.26 7.85 -5.22
#